data_AF-A0A2N2B3K7-F1
#
_entry.id   AF-A0A2N2B3K7-F1
#
_cell.length_a   1.000
_cell.length_b   1.000
_cell.length_c   1.000
_cell.angle_alpha   90.00
_cell.angle_beta   90.00
_cell.angle_gamma   90.00
#
_symmetry.space_group_name_H-M   'P 1'
#
loop_
_entity.id
_entity.type
_entity.pdbx_description
1 polymer ?
#
loop_
_entity_poly.entity_id
_entity_poly.type
_entity_poly.pdbx_seq_one_letter_code
_entity_poly.pdbx_strand_id
1 'polypeptide(L)' 'MGTEIFKDFEILAIIHVDKPHSHTHFIISSVSFETERKWQQSRKELKELKDYSNELCNEYGLEHSIISCGSENYR' A
#
# COMPACT_ATOMS: atom_id res chain seq x y z
N MET A 1 0.63 12.67 -4.49
CA MET A 1 1.67 11.65 -4.31
C MET A 1 1.23 10.34 -5.00
N GLY A 2 0.71 10.43 -6.23
CA GLY A 2 0.05 9.30 -6.91
C GLY A 2 0.99 8.59 -7.88
N THR A 3 0.94 7.25 -7.85
CA THR A 3 1.53 6.23 -8.77
C THR A 3 3.02 6.28 -9.13
N GLU A 4 3.67 7.43 -9.12
CA GLU A 4 5.08 7.59 -9.54
C GLU A 4 6.03 6.73 -8.71
N ILE A 5 5.75 6.53 -7.42
CA ILE A 5 6.61 5.73 -6.55
C ILE A 5 6.75 4.28 -7.03
N PHE A 6 5.73 3.73 -7.71
CA PHE A 6 5.71 2.34 -8.17
C PHE A 6 5.91 2.18 -9.68
N LYS A 7 6.14 3.27 -10.42
CA LYS A 7 6.09 3.30 -11.88
C LYS A 7 6.96 2.24 -12.57
N ASP A 8 8.14 1.97 -12.02
CA ASP A 8 9.12 1.06 -12.61
C ASP A 8 9.09 -0.35 -11.97
N PHE A 9 8.06 -0.63 -11.17
CA PHE A 9 7.89 -1.90 -10.45
C PHE A 9 6.61 -2.61 -10.91
N GLU A 10 6.70 -3.93 -11.03
CA GLU A 10 5.53 -4.76 -11.29
C GLU A 10 4.74 -4.97 -9.99
N ILE A 11 3.41 -4.95 -10.12
CA ILE A 11 2.49 -5.15 -8.99
C ILE A 11 1.47 -6.22 -9.37
N LEU A 12 1.33 -7.23 -8.50
CA LEU A 12 0.25 -8.20 -8.53
C LEU A 12 -0.72 -7.93 -7.38
N ALA A 13 -2.00 -7.73 -7.70
CA ALA A 13 -3.07 -7.62 -6.71
C ALA A 13 -3.82 -8.95 -6.60
N ILE A 14 -3.91 -9.49 -5.38
CA ILE A 14 -4.62 -10.73 -5.07
C ILE A 14 -5.67 -10.44 -4.02
N ILE A 15 -6.93 -10.79 -4.30
CA ILE A 15 -8.04 -10.61 -3.37
C ILE A 15 -8.37 -11.97 -2.76
N HIS A 16 -8.30 -12.04 -1.43
CA HIS A 16 -8.71 -13.19 -0.65
C HIS A 16 -10.13 -12.98 -0.11
N VAL A 17 -10.98 -13.98 -0.29
CA VAL A 17 -12.39 -14.00 0.13
C VAL A 17 -12.72 -15.19 1.03
N ASP A 18 -11.68 -15.90 1.52
CA ASP A 18 -11.80 -17.10 2.35
C ASP A 18 -11.98 -16.78 3.85
N LYS A 19 -12.01 -15.49 4.22
CA LYS A 19 -12.16 -14.98 5.59
C LYS A 19 -13.45 -14.17 5.75
N PRO A 20 -13.88 -13.86 6.99
CA PRO A 20 -15.05 -13.02 7.25
C PRO A 20 -14.99 -11.60 6.63
N HIS A 21 -13.82 -11.18 6.15
CA HIS A 21 -13.61 -9.94 5.42
C HIS A 21 -12.74 -10.20 4.20
N SER A 22 -13.08 -9.54 3.09
CA SER A 22 -12.22 -9.50 1.91
C SER A 22 -10.95 -8.71 2.25
N HIS A 23 -9.79 -9.25 1.89
CA HIS A 23 -8.52 -8.53 2.02
C HIS A 23 -7.70 -8.68 0.75
N THR A 24 -6.95 -7.63 0.43
CA THR A 24 -6.14 -7.57 -0.79
C THR A 24 -4.67 -7.59 -0.42
N HIS A 25 -3.92 -8.51 -1.00
CA HIS A 25 -2.46 -8.48 -0.98
C HIS A 25 -1.96 -7.81 -2.26
N PHE A 26 -1.12 -6.78 -2.08
CA PHE A 26 -0.32 -6.22 -3.15
C PHE A 26 1.10 -6.79 -3.05
N ILE A 27 1.50 -7.55 -4.07
CA ILE A 27 2.84 -8.11 -4.19
C ILE A 27 3.59 -7.23 -5.18
N ILE A 28 4.67 -6.61 -4.71
CA ILE A 28 5.48 -5.67 -5.50
C ILE A 28 6.84 -6.30 -5.73
N SER A 29 7.34 -6.25 -6.97
CA SER A 29 8.70 -6.69 -7.28
C SER A 29 9.72 -5.92 -6.43
N SER A 30 10.63 -6.64 -5.78
CA SER A 30 11.62 -6.01 -4.88
C SER A 30 12.71 -5.23 -5.63
N VAL A 31 12.90 -5.53 -6.92
CA VAL A 31 13.83 -4.86 -7.83
C VAL A 31 13.06 -4.52 -9.09
N SER A 32 13.24 -3.28 -9.57
CA SER A 32 12.67 -2.81 -10.83
C SER A 32 13.33 -3.51 -12.01
N PHE A 33 12.53 -4.04 -12.94
CA PHE A 33 13.06 -4.64 -14.17
C PHE A 33 13.67 -3.57 -15.10
N GLU A 34 13.05 -2.39 -15.17
CA GLU A 34 13.47 -1.29 -16.04
C GLU A 34 14.76 -0.60 -15.56
N THR A 35 14.93 -0.44 -14.24
CA THR A 35 16.03 0.37 -13.68
C THR A 35 17.05 -0.44 -12.90
N GLU A 36 16.81 -1.73 -12.66
CA GLU A 36 17.62 -2.62 -11.83
C GLU A 36 17.77 -2.17 -10.37
N ARG A 37 17.01 -1.15 -9.95
CA ARG A 37 17.07 -0.58 -8.59
C ARG A 37 16.18 -1.35 -7.63
N LYS A 38 16.70 -1.60 -6.43
CA LYS A 38 15.95 -2.20 -5.33
C LYS A 38 14.97 -1.20 -4.71
N TRP A 39 13.76 -1.66 -4.42
CA TRP A 39 12.78 -0.91 -3.64
C TRP A 39 13.35 -0.53 -2.27
N GLN A 40 13.21 0.74 -1.90
CA GLN A 40 13.56 1.26 -0.58
C GLN A 40 12.39 2.12 -0.09
N GLN A 41 11.98 1.91 1.16
CA GLN A 41 10.91 2.68 1.79
C GLN A 41 11.29 3.00 3.23
N SER A 42 11.25 4.29 3.57
CA SER A 42 11.39 4.78 4.93
C SER A 42 10.06 4.70 5.69
N ARG A 43 10.15 4.81 7.03
CA ARG A 43 8.96 4.88 7.88
C ARG A 43 8.05 6.07 7.56
N LYS A 44 8.64 7.20 7.12
CA LYS A 44 7.90 8.40 6.71
C LYS A 44 7.07 8.13 5.46
N GLU A 45 7.70 7.55 4.43
CA GLU A 45 7.03 7.19 3.18
C GLU A 45 5.94 6.14 3.39
N LEU A 46 6.16 5.17 4.29
CA LEU A 46 5.11 4.22 4.67
C LEU A 46 3.91 4.92 5.33
N LYS A 47 4.16 5.92 6.19
CA LYS A 47 3.08 6.71 6.80
C LYS A 47 2.32 7.49 5.74
N GLU A 48 3.03 8.19 4.85
CA GLU A 48 2.43 8.97 3.76
C GLU A 48 1.59 8.08 2.82
N LEU A 49 2.07 6.88 2.51
CA LEU A 49 1.31 5.90 1.72
C LEU A 49 0.02 5.45 2.43
N LYS A 50 0.06 5.24 3.74
CA LYS A 50 -1.14 4.89 4.54
C LYS A 50 -2.14 6.04 4.60
N ASP A 51 -1.65 7.27 4.82
CA ASP A 51 -2.50 8.46 4.86
C ASP A 51 -3.18 8.66 3.50
N TYR A 52 -2.45 8.52 2.40
CA TYR A 52 -3.01 8.57 1.04
C TYR A 52 -4.02 7.44 0.77
N SER A 53 -3.75 6.22 1.23
CA SER A 53 -4.71 5.12 1.14
C SER A 53 -5.99 5.41 1.92
N ASN A 54 -5.90 6.03 3.10
CA ASN A 54 -7.06 6.44 3.89
C ASN A 54 -7.85 7.56 3.20
N GLU A 55 -7.17 8.54 2.58
CA GLU A 55 -7.81 9.59 1.78
C GLU A 55 -8.65 8.97 0.65
N LEU A 56 -8.08 8.03 -0.11
CA LEU A 56 -8.81 7.28 -1.13
C LEU A 56 -9.98 6.50 -0.53
N CYS A 57 -9.80 5.80 0.59
CA CYS A 57 -10.89 5.08 1.23
C CYS A 57 -12.04 6.01 1.60
N ASN A 58 -11.78 7.22 2.10
CA ASN A 58 -12.81 8.21 2.37
C ASN A 58 -13.52 8.68 1.09
N GLU A 59 -12.76 8.96 0.02
CA GLU A 59 -13.32 9.40 -1.27
C GLU A 59 -14.27 8.36 -1.87
N TYR A 60 -13.94 7.08 -1.76
CA TYR A 60 -14.74 5.97 -2.28
C TYR A 60 -15.75 5.39 -1.27
N GLY A 61 -15.91 5.99 -0.08
CA GLY A 61 -16.86 5.52 0.95
C GLY A 61 -16.50 4.18 1.61
N LEU A 62 -15.22 3.80 1.60
CA LEU A 62 -14.68 2.56 2.17
C LEU A 62 -14.33 2.72 3.66
N GLU A 63 -15.30 3.13 4.48
CA GLU A 63 -15.10 3.51 5.88
C GLU A 63 -14.45 2.41 6.73
N HIS A 64 -14.74 1.14 6.44
CA HIS A 64 -14.18 -0.02 7.16
C HIS A 64 -12.73 -0.36 6.78
N SER A 65 -12.15 0.31 5.79
CA SER A 65 -10.76 0.09 5.34
C SER A 65 -9.79 1.16 5.86
N ILE A 66 -10.28 2.13 6.63
CA ILE A 66 -9.48 3.23 7.18
C ILE A 66 -8.68 2.75 8.38
N ILE A 67 -7.39 3.03 8.40
CA ILE A 67 -6.49 2.70 9.51
C ILE A 67 -6.18 3.96 10.31
N SER A 68 -6.41 3.96 11.63
CA SER A 68 -5.97 5.06 12.48
C SER A 68 -4.46 5.02 12.68
N CYS A 69 -3.76 6.02 12.14
CA CYS A 69 -2.30 6.11 12.30
C CYS A 69 -1.96 6.67 13.70
N GLY A 70 -2.00 5.81 14.74
CA GLY A 70 -1.86 6.27 16.14
C GLY A 70 -1.24 5.31 17.16
N SER A 71 -0.81 4.10 16.82
CA SER A 71 -0.14 3.20 17.79
C SER A 71 1.32 2.96 17.40
N GLU A 72 2.24 3.29 18.31
CA GLU A 72 3.71 3.14 18.24
C GLU A 72 4.20 1.69 18.06
N ASN A 73 3.31 0.73 17.82
CA ASN A 73 3.60 -0.70 17.72
C ASN A 73 3.49 -1.22 16.28
N TYR A 74 4.08 -0.52 15.32
CA TYR A 74 4.29 -1.05 13.97
C TYR A 74 5.77 -1.46 13.85
N ARG A 75 6.07 -2.67 14.31
CA ARG A 75 7.34 -3.35 14.01
C ARG A 75 7.25 -4.03 12.67
#